data_AF-A0A918GSW0-F1
#
_entry.id   AF-A0A918GSW0-F1
#
_cell.length_a   1.000
_cell.length_b   1.000
_cell.length_c   1.000
_cell.angle_alpha   90.00
_cell.angle_beta   90.00
_cell.angle_gamma   90.00
#
_symmetry.space_group_name_H-M   'P 1'
#
loop_
_entity.id
_entity.type
_entity.pdbx_description
1 polymer ?
#
loop_
_entity_poly.entity_id
_entity_poly.type
_entity_poly.pdbx_seq_one_letter_code
_entity_poly.pdbx_strand_id
1 'polypeptide(L)'
;MRYVPNGLGPGTYCSVPAHMEFSIEPMTENCYSVCQRREHVVLGVSPGNSFFKVPLLTDLIRWLSREFARLDIVVPDVELSTTFTSLGYPPGRAARKALAEVNAVRNRVVRAWQALGGPRPCDGLHLMSDLVDRSRYRTARAACEKALREDETLRVTCREASRVVLRARRPGSEPTAEAVEQAMRYLLAELPFFIASADIFDVPSSLCFYHRPLPLAELVFSGRTVLKPGPQQGYALVRPVAPPAGPAAQRAVPDT
;
A
#
# COMPACT_ATOMS: atom_id res chain seq x y z
N MET A 1 -5.04 68.25 18.20
CA MET A 1 -3.99 67.37 18.76
C MET A 1 -4.70 66.12 19.26
N ARG A 2 -4.91 65.03 18.52
CA ARG A 2 -4.01 64.08 17.84
C ARG A 2 -2.91 63.51 18.73
N TYR A 3 -3.18 62.34 19.30
CA TYR A 3 -2.23 61.23 19.33
C TYR A 3 -3.00 59.90 19.22
N VAL A 4 -2.74 59.17 18.14
CA VAL A 4 -3.25 57.81 17.85
C VAL A 4 -1.99 56.95 17.72
N PRO A 5 -1.82 55.87 18.49
CA PRO A 5 -0.78 54.88 18.19
C PRO A 5 -1.29 53.96 17.08
N ASN A 6 -0.49 53.89 16.02
CA ASN A 6 -0.64 53.06 14.84
C ASN A 6 -0.63 51.56 15.15
N GLY A 7 -1.53 50.83 14.47
CA GLY A 7 -1.19 49.66 13.66
C GLY A 7 -0.52 48.47 14.33
N LEU A 8 -1.33 47.56 14.87
CA LEU A 8 -1.05 46.13 14.77
C LEU A 8 -1.73 45.63 13.50
N GLY A 9 -0.94 45.34 12.47
CA GLY A 9 -1.41 44.74 11.23
C GLY A 9 -2.05 43.37 11.48
N PRO A 10 -2.88 42.87 10.53
CA PRO A 10 -3.48 41.56 10.65
C PRO A 10 -2.37 40.52 10.76
N GLY A 11 -2.28 39.89 11.92
CA GLY A 11 -1.37 38.78 12.15
C GLY A 11 -1.60 37.73 11.07
N THR A 12 -0.54 37.46 10.32
CA THR A 12 -0.46 36.31 9.42
C THR A 12 -0.70 35.08 10.29
N TYR A 13 -1.94 34.59 10.34
CA TYR A 13 -2.19 33.23 10.77
C TYR A 13 -1.37 32.38 9.82
N CYS A 14 -0.25 31.86 10.31
CA CYS A 14 0.49 30.82 9.64
C CYS A 14 -0.45 29.63 9.63
N SER A 15 -1.29 29.52 8.59
CA SER A 15 -2.13 28.37 8.40
C SER A 15 -1.18 27.20 8.22
N VAL A 16 -1.07 26.36 9.26
CA VAL A 16 -0.45 25.05 9.11
C VAL A 16 -1.18 24.41 7.95
N PRO A 17 -0.51 24.04 6.85
CA PRO A 17 -1.20 23.48 5.70
C PRO A 17 -2.01 22.28 6.18
N ALA A 18 -3.30 22.26 5.81
CA ALA A 18 -4.19 21.18 6.20
C ALA A 18 -3.63 19.86 5.67
N HIS A 19 -3.13 19.02 6.56
CA HIS A 19 -2.62 17.70 6.23
C HIS A 19 -3.78 16.73 6.08
N MET A 20 -3.71 15.84 5.09
CA MET A 20 -4.69 14.78 4.94
C MET A 20 -4.58 13.80 6.11
N GLU A 21 -5.70 13.55 6.78
CA GLU A 21 -5.84 12.51 7.78
C GLU A 21 -6.30 11.20 7.13
N PHE A 22 -6.05 10.07 7.79
CA PHE A 22 -6.38 8.75 7.28
C PHE A 22 -7.12 7.91 8.34
N SER A 23 -8.02 7.06 7.88
CA SER A 23 -8.69 6.06 8.71
C SER A 23 -8.07 4.69 8.51
N ILE A 24 -8.08 3.88 9.56
CA ILE A 24 -7.71 2.45 9.52
C ILE A 24 -8.97 1.63 9.80
N GLU A 25 -9.25 0.68 8.92
CA GLU A 25 -10.31 -0.31 9.08
C GLU A 25 -9.66 -1.71 9.12
N PRO A 26 -9.36 -2.24 10.33
CA PRO A 26 -8.79 -3.57 10.47
C PRO A 26 -9.77 -4.66 10.03
N MET A 27 -9.26 -5.70 9.37
CA MET A 27 -10.14 -6.68 8.72
C MET A 27 -10.80 -7.69 9.67
N THR A 28 -10.19 -7.95 10.82
CA THR A 28 -10.67 -8.90 11.85
C THR A 28 -10.31 -8.39 13.24
N GLU A 29 -10.84 -9.03 14.29
CA GLU A 29 -10.49 -8.71 15.69
C GLU A 29 -8.99 -8.88 15.98
N ASN A 30 -8.36 -9.89 15.38
CA ASN A 30 -6.90 -10.04 15.47
C ASN A 30 -6.18 -8.89 14.77
N CYS A 31 -6.64 -8.47 13.58
CA CYS A 31 -6.06 -7.32 12.90
C CYS A 31 -6.23 -6.04 13.71
N TYR A 32 -7.35 -5.87 14.40
CA TYR A 32 -7.58 -4.76 15.32
C TYR A 32 -6.56 -4.80 16.47
N SER A 33 -6.36 -5.95 17.09
CA SER A 33 -5.37 -6.15 18.15
C SER A 33 -3.92 -5.89 17.70
N VAL A 34 -3.56 -6.25 16.46
CA VAL A 34 -2.27 -5.89 15.85
C VAL A 34 -2.20 -4.37 15.60
N CYS A 35 -3.26 -3.77 15.05
CA CYS A 35 -3.33 -2.34 14.78
C CYS A 35 -3.14 -1.50 16.07
N GLN A 36 -3.78 -1.89 17.18
CA GLN A 36 -3.67 -1.18 18.46
C GLN A 36 -2.24 -1.14 19.03
N ARG A 37 -1.39 -2.09 18.67
CA ARG A 37 0.01 -2.14 19.14
C ARG A 37 0.90 -1.07 18.51
N ARG A 38 0.56 -0.58 17.30
CA ARG A 38 1.27 0.51 16.62
C ARG A 38 2.79 0.29 16.46
N GLU A 39 3.23 -0.96 16.37
CA GLU A 39 4.65 -1.31 16.34
C GLU A 39 5.25 -1.14 14.94
N HIS A 40 4.68 -1.79 13.93
CA HIS A 40 5.19 -1.73 12.57
C HIS A 40 4.09 -1.77 11.53
N VAL A 41 4.31 -1.06 10.43
CA VAL A 41 3.41 -1.03 9.28
C VAL A 41 4.17 -1.17 7.97
N VAL A 42 3.63 -1.98 7.06
CA VAL A 42 4.13 -2.15 5.70
C VAL A 42 3.23 -1.41 4.72
N LEU A 43 3.83 -0.50 3.94
CA LEU A 43 3.19 0.17 2.82
C LEU A 43 3.72 -0.41 1.50
N GLY A 44 2.91 -1.24 0.83
CA GLY A 44 3.18 -1.67 -0.54
C GLY A 44 2.83 -0.58 -1.56
N VAL A 45 3.80 -0.17 -2.38
CA VAL A 45 3.58 0.84 -3.44
C VAL A 45 3.84 0.20 -4.81
N SER A 46 2.78 -0.27 -5.47
CA SER A 46 2.92 -1.03 -6.72
C SER A 46 3.31 -0.16 -7.93
N PRO A 47 4.25 -0.61 -8.78
CA PRO A 47 4.56 -0.01 -10.08
C PRO A 47 3.35 0.12 -10.99
N GLY A 48 3.27 1.23 -11.72
CA GLY A 48 2.14 1.55 -12.61
C GLY A 48 0.88 2.04 -11.89
N ASN A 49 0.86 2.09 -10.55
CA ASN A 49 -0.26 2.64 -9.80
C ASN A 49 -0.21 4.19 -9.78
N SER A 50 -1.28 4.82 -10.29
CA SER A 50 -1.45 6.28 -10.36
C SER A 50 -2.01 6.91 -9.07
N PHE A 51 -2.52 6.11 -8.13
CA PHE A 51 -3.07 6.56 -6.85
C PHE A 51 -2.00 7.24 -5.99
N PHE A 52 -0.82 6.60 -5.85
CA PHE A 52 0.28 7.05 -5.00
C PHE A 52 1.09 8.20 -5.62
N LYS A 53 0.46 9.36 -5.81
CA LYS A 53 1.15 10.60 -6.21
C LYS A 53 1.99 11.14 -5.05
N VAL A 54 3.00 11.95 -5.34
CA VAL A 54 3.92 12.49 -4.32
C VAL A 54 3.16 13.19 -3.18
N PRO A 55 2.19 14.10 -3.39
CA PRO A 55 1.49 14.74 -2.28
C PRO A 55 0.76 13.75 -1.35
N LEU A 56 0.06 12.77 -1.95
CA LEU A 56 -0.63 11.73 -1.18
C LEU A 56 0.35 10.86 -0.40
N LEU A 57 1.47 10.46 -1.02
CA LEU A 57 2.52 9.71 -0.34
C LEU A 57 3.14 10.52 0.79
N THR A 58 3.39 11.81 0.59
CA THR A 58 3.92 12.69 1.65
C THR A 58 2.98 12.72 2.85
N ASP A 59 1.68 12.91 2.63
CA ASP A 59 0.71 12.94 3.74
C ASP A 59 0.55 11.57 4.39
N LEU A 60 0.46 10.50 3.60
CA LEU A 60 0.34 9.13 4.12
C LEU A 60 1.57 8.72 4.93
N ILE A 61 2.78 8.98 4.43
CA ILE A 61 4.03 8.67 5.13
C ILE A 61 4.13 9.48 6.42
N ARG A 62 3.79 10.78 6.39
CA ARG A 62 3.76 11.62 7.60
C ARG A 62 2.82 11.02 8.65
N TRP A 63 1.61 10.67 8.24
CA TRP A 63 0.60 10.09 9.12
C TRP A 63 1.04 8.73 9.65
N LEU A 64 1.52 7.81 8.81
CA LEU A 64 2.03 6.50 9.24
C LEU A 64 3.21 6.62 10.21
N SER A 65 4.12 7.57 9.98
CA SER A 65 5.28 7.80 10.86
C SER A 65 4.88 8.36 12.21
N ARG A 66 3.73 9.05 12.31
CA ARG A 66 3.14 9.48 13.59
C ARG A 66 2.46 8.33 14.30
N GLU A 67 1.78 7.47 13.55
CA GLU A 67 0.95 6.40 14.08
C GLU A 67 1.73 5.13 14.46
N PHE A 68 2.84 4.84 13.79
CA PHE A 68 3.59 3.58 13.97
C PHE A 68 5.06 3.83 14.34
N ALA A 69 5.60 3.00 15.24
CA ALA A 69 6.99 3.09 15.67
C ALA A 69 7.98 2.81 14.53
N ARG A 70 7.58 2.00 13.54
CA ARG A 70 8.38 1.68 12.35
C ARG A 70 7.54 1.58 11.08
N LEU A 71 7.99 2.19 9.99
CA LEU A 71 7.39 2.13 8.67
C LEU A 71 8.39 1.53 7.67
N ASP A 72 8.00 0.43 7.03
CA ASP A 72 8.72 -0.12 5.89
C ASP A 72 7.87 0.00 4.62
N ILE A 73 8.42 0.65 3.60
CA ILE A 73 7.81 0.81 2.28
C ILE A 73 8.42 -0.21 1.33
N VAL A 74 7.58 -1.00 0.68
CA VAL A 74 8.01 -2.05 -0.26
C VAL A 74 7.57 -1.68 -1.67
N VAL A 75 8.53 -1.64 -2.60
CA VAL A 75 8.28 -1.49 -4.04
C VAL A 75 8.47 -2.85 -4.71
N PRO A 76 7.37 -3.52 -5.14
CA PRO A 76 7.43 -4.80 -5.81
C PRO A 76 8.04 -4.68 -7.21
N ASP A 77 9.27 -5.15 -7.38
CA ASP A 77 10.04 -5.13 -8.62
C ASP A 77 10.24 -6.52 -9.24
N VAL A 78 10.07 -7.57 -8.44
CA VAL A 78 10.16 -8.98 -8.84
C VAL A 78 8.93 -9.39 -9.67
N GLU A 79 9.11 -10.23 -10.68
CA GLU A 79 8.08 -10.73 -11.64
C GLU A 79 7.34 -9.67 -12.49
N LEU A 80 7.67 -8.38 -12.36
CA LEU A 80 6.99 -7.34 -13.14
C LEU A 80 7.32 -7.42 -14.64
N SER A 81 8.57 -7.79 -14.99
CA SER A 81 8.97 -8.04 -16.38
C SER A 81 8.24 -9.24 -16.99
N THR A 82 8.03 -10.31 -16.21
CA THR A 82 7.21 -11.47 -16.56
C THR A 82 5.78 -11.03 -16.87
N THR A 83 5.21 -10.17 -16.03
CA THR A 83 3.87 -9.59 -16.25
C THR A 83 3.78 -8.79 -17.55
N PHE A 84 4.81 -8.03 -17.93
CA PHE A 84 4.79 -7.34 -19.23
C PHE A 84 4.96 -8.29 -20.41
N THR A 85 5.76 -9.34 -20.25
CA THR A 85 5.93 -10.37 -21.28
C THR A 85 4.59 -11.08 -21.53
N SER A 86 3.84 -11.38 -20.47
CA SER A 86 2.50 -11.99 -20.57
C SER A 86 1.46 -11.09 -21.24
N LEU A 87 1.68 -9.78 -21.21
CA LEU A 87 0.88 -8.78 -21.96
C LEU A 87 1.30 -8.63 -23.44
N GLY A 88 2.30 -9.40 -23.90
CA GLY A 88 2.77 -9.42 -25.28
C GLY A 88 3.94 -8.48 -25.59
N TYR A 89 4.63 -7.93 -24.57
CA TYR A 89 5.82 -7.13 -24.80
C TYR A 89 7.02 -8.04 -25.12
N PRO A 90 7.86 -7.69 -26.11
CA PRO A 90 9.14 -8.39 -26.30
C PRO A 90 10.00 -8.32 -25.03
N PRO A 91 10.78 -9.37 -24.68
CA PRO A 91 11.49 -9.45 -23.39
C PRO A 91 12.33 -8.22 -23.04
N GLY A 92 13.11 -7.68 -23.99
CA GLY A 92 13.92 -6.48 -23.77
C GLY A 92 13.08 -5.19 -23.58
N ARG A 93 11.87 -5.12 -24.16
CA ARG A 93 10.93 -4.02 -23.92
C ARG A 93 10.22 -4.20 -22.57
N ALA A 94 9.86 -5.42 -22.22
CA ALA A 94 9.26 -5.78 -20.93
C ALA A 94 10.17 -5.42 -19.75
N ALA A 95 11.46 -5.79 -19.82
CA ALA A 95 12.46 -5.47 -18.81
C ALA A 95 12.65 -3.96 -18.64
N ARG A 96 12.83 -3.22 -19.74
CA ARG A 96 12.97 -1.74 -19.70
C ARG A 96 11.74 -1.06 -19.12
N LYS A 97 10.54 -1.54 -19.47
CA LYS A 97 9.28 -1.01 -18.94
C LYS A 97 9.12 -1.29 -17.45
N ALA A 98 9.42 -2.50 -16.99
CA ALA A 98 9.43 -2.85 -15.57
C ALA A 98 10.36 -1.95 -14.77
N LEU A 99 11.61 -1.82 -15.21
CA LEU A 99 12.60 -0.96 -14.56
C LEU A 99 12.13 0.50 -14.50
N ALA A 100 11.57 1.02 -15.60
CA ALA A 100 11.06 2.39 -15.64
C ALA A 100 9.91 2.61 -14.63
N GLU A 101 8.95 1.69 -14.53
CA GLU A 101 7.83 1.82 -13.59
C GLU A 101 8.27 1.66 -12.12
N VAL A 102 9.20 0.75 -11.84
CA VAL A 102 9.82 0.58 -10.51
C VAL A 102 10.55 1.85 -10.11
N ASN A 103 11.43 2.37 -10.97
CA ASN A 103 12.17 3.61 -10.70
C ASN A 103 11.22 4.80 -10.52
N ALA A 104 10.16 4.90 -11.31
CA ALA A 104 9.18 5.97 -11.18
C ALA A 104 8.45 5.92 -9.82
N VAL A 105 8.08 4.74 -9.32
CA VAL A 105 7.50 4.60 -7.97
C VAL A 105 8.54 4.92 -6.90
N ARG A 106 9.73 4.30 -6.97
CA ARG A 106 10.79 4.51 -5.99
C ARG A 106 11.13 6.00 -5.84
N ASN A 107 11.25 6.70 -6.96
CA ASN A 107 11.51 8.15 -6.97
C ASN A 107 10.37 8.96 -6.35
N ARG A 108 9.11 8.54 -6.51
CA ARG A 108 7.97 9.20 -5.83
C ARG A 108 8.06 9.05 -4.32
N VAL A 109 8.40 7.86 -3.82
CA VAL A 109 8.59 7.59 -2.39
C VAL A 109 9.76 8.41 -1.84
N VAL A 110 10.91 8.41 -2.52
CA VAL A 110 12.09 9.20 -2.11
C VAL A 110 11.76 10.70 -2.05
N ARG A 111 11.07 11.24 -3.06
CA ARG A 111 10.63 12.65 -3.04
C ARG A 111 9.66 12.95 -1.90
N ALA A 112 8.76 12.02 -1.59
CA ALA A 112 7.84 12.17 -0.47
C ALA A 112 8.58 12.25 0.86
N TRP A 113 9.57 11.39 1.11
CA TRP A 113 10.42 11.50 2.30
C TRP A 113 11.29 12.74 2.32
N GLN A 114 11.88 13.14 1.19
CA GLN A 114 12.66 14.38 1.12
C GLN A 114 11.84 15.59 1.55
N ALA A 115 10.54 15.64 1.17
CA ALA A 115 9.61 16.69 1.62
C ALA A 115 9.29 16.63 3.13
N LEU A 116 9.61 15.52 3.81
CA LEU A 116 9.45 15.34 5.26
C LEU A 116 10.78 15.45 6.02
N GLY A 117 11.90 15.73 5.35
CA GLY A 117 13.23 15.76 5.96
C GLY A 117 13.96 14.41 5.99
N GLY A 118 13.43 13.38 5.32
CA GLY A 118 14.00 12.05 5.23
C GLY A 118 13.26 10.98 6.05
N PRO A 119 13.62 9.70 5.89
CA PRO A 119 13.10 8.61 6.74
C PRO A 119 13.67 8.69 8.17
N ARG A 120 12.93 8.16 9.16
CA ARG A 120 13.49 7.95 10.51
C ARG A 120 14.54 6.82 10.47
N PRO A 121 15.47 6.75 11.44
CA PRO A 121 16.49 5.70 11.47
C PRO A 121 15.96 4.26 11.44
N CYS A 122 14.75 4.03 11.97
CA CYS A 122 14.09 2.72 11.97
C CYS A 122 13.28 2.43 10.69
N ASP A 123 12.93 3.45 9.90
CA ASP A 123 12.11 3.28 8.71
C ASP A 123 12.93 2.78 7.52
N GLY A 124 12.27 2.08 6.58
CA GLY A 124 12.94 1.46 5.44
C GLY A 124 12.20 1.65 4.12
N LEU A 125 12.96 1.73 3.02
CA LEU A 125 12.47 1.51 1.65
C LEU A 125 13.22 0.36 1.04
N HIS A 126 12.47 -0.63 0.61
CA HIS A 126 12.99 -1.85 0.03
C HIS A 126 12.41 -2.04 -1.35
N LEU A 127 13.25 -2.44 -2.30
CA LEU A 127 12.76 -3.22 -3.41
C LEU A 127 12.41 -4.61 -2.88
N MET A 128 11.40 -5.25 -3.45
CA MET A 128 11.06 -6.61 -3.02
C MET A 128 12.22 -7.58 -3.25
N SER A 129 13.01 -7.37 -4.31
CA SER A 129 14.25 -8.10 -4.56
C SER A 129 15.27 -8.00 -3.42
N ASP A 130 15.26 -6.95 -2.60
CA ASP A 130 16.11 -6.83 -1.40
C ASP A 130 15.66 -7.79 -0.28
N LEU A 131 14.42 -8.29 -0.36
CA LEU A 131 13.77 -9.09 0.69
C LEU A 131 13.65 -10.57 0.31
N VAL A 132 13.70 -10.92 -0.98
CA VAL A 132 13.48 -12.30 -1.44
C VAL A 132 14.52 -13.29 -0.92
N ASP A 133 15.72 -12.81 -0.61
CA ASP A 133 16.82 -13.62 -0.08
C ASP A 133 16.80 -13.75 1.45
N ARG A 134 15.82 -13.17 2.14
CA ARG A 134 15.64 -13.40 3.57
C ARG A 134 15.04 -14.78 3.82
N SER A 135 15.58 -15.51 4.79
CA SER A 135 15.08 -16.85 5.15
C SER A 135 13.60 -16.82 5.52
N ARG A 136 13.15 -15.80 6.27
CA ARG A 136 11.75 -15.61 6.66
C ARG A 136 10.83 -15.38 5.46
N TYR A 137 11.27 -14.57 4.48
CA TYR A 137 10.53 -14.40 3.23
C TYR A 137 10.43 -15.72 2.46
N ARG A 138 11.54 -16.45 2.28
CA ARG A 138 11.53 -17.74 1.57
C ARG A 138 10.61 -18.77 2.22
N THR A 139 10.64 -18.86 3.55
CA THR A 139 9.73 -19.76 4.31
C THR A 139 8.27 -19.39 4.08
N ALA A 140 7.93 -18.11 4.20
CA ALA A 140 6.56 -17.62 3.95
C ALA A 140 6.14 -17.87 2.49
N ARG A 141 7.03 -17.62 1.52
CA ARG A 141 6.77 -17.87 0.09
C ARG A 141 6.53 -19.35 -0.20
N ALA A 142 7.35 -20.24 0.35
CA ALA A 142 7.15 -21.68 0.21
C ALA A 142 5.79 -22.13 0.80
N ALA A 143 5.37 -21.54 1.92
CA ALA A 143 4.05 -21.79 2.50
C ALA A 143 2.91 -21.29 1.59
N CYS A 144 3.02 -20.10 1.00
CA CYS A 144 2.07 -19.59 0.02
C CYS A 144 1.98 -20.47 -1.24
N GLU A 145 3.13 -20.93 -1.74
CA GLU A 145 3.22 -21.84 -2.89
C GLU A 145 2.55 -23.20 -2.60
N LYS A 146 2.79 -23.74 -1.41
CA LYS A 146 2.11 -24.97 -0.95
C LYS A 146 0.61 -24.76 -0.86
N ALA A 147 0.16 -23.68 -0.22
CA ALA A 147 -1.25 -23.37 -0.08
C ALA A 147 -1.96 -23.25 -1.43
N LEU A 148 -1.33 -22.60 -2.42
CA LEU A 148 -1.89 -22.49 -3.78
C LEU A 148 -2.04 -23.82 -4.52
N ARG A 149 -1.23 -24.84 -4.19
CA ARG A 149 -1.36 -26.18 -4.75
C ARG A 149 -2.47 -26.99 -4.08
N GLU A 150 -2.73 -26.73 -2.81
CA GLU A 150 -3.63 -27.54 -1.97
C GLU A 150 -5.03 -26.94 -1.84
N ASP A 151 -5.18 -25.63 -2.04
CA ASP A 151 -6.42 -24.88 -1.85
C ASP A 151 -6.91 -24.26 -3.17
N GLU A 152 -7.90 -24.92 -3.77
CA GLU A 152 -8.49 -24.46 -5.03
C GLU A 152 -9.18 -23.10 -4.91
N THR A 153 -9.77 -22.78 -3.75
CA THR A 153 -10.45 -21.49 -3.53
C THR A 153 -9.44 -20.36 -3.54
N LEU A 154 -8.30 -20.56 -2.88
CA LEU A 154 -7.18 -19.62 -2.90
C LEU A 154 -6.62 -19.47 -4.32
N ARG A 155 -6.44 -20.57 -5.05
CA ARG A 155 -5.92 -20.57 -6.42
C ARG A 155 -6.83 -19.80 -7.38
N VAL A 156 -8.13 -20.08 -7.36
CA VAL A 156 -9.13 -19.36 -8.18
C VAL A 156 -9.13 -17.87 -7.84
N THR A 157 -9.09 -17.52 -6.55
CA THR A 157 -9.06 -16.11 -6.12
C THR A 157 -7.81 -15.38 -6.62
N CYS A 158 -6.64 -16.02 -6.55
CA CYS A 158 -5.39 -15.46 -7.09
C CYS A 158 -5.43 -15.30 -8.62
N ARG A 159 -6.06 -16.24 -9.35
CA ARG A 159 -6.27 -16.14 -10.80
C ARG A 159 -7.15 -14.94 -11.15
N GLU A 160 -8.27 -14.77 -10.46
CA GLU A 160 -9.18 -13.64 -10.70
C GLU A 160 -8.50 -12.31 -10.39
N ALA A 161 -7.80 -12.21 -9.27
CA ALA A 161 -7.03 -11.01 -8.92
C ALA A 161 -5.98 -10.67 -9.99
N SER A 162 -5.25 -11.68 -10.50
CA SER A 162 -4.26 -11.51 -11.57
C SER A 162 -4.91 -11.08 -12.88
N ARG A 163 -6.08 -11.64 -13.24
CA ARG A 163 -6.86 -11.24 -14.42
C ARG A 163 -7.29 -9.77 -14.33
N VAL A 164 -7.75 -9.32 -13.16
CA VAL A 164 -8.11 -7.91 -12.92
C VAL A 164 -6.90 -6.98 -13.14
N VAL A 165 -5.72 -7.34 -12.64
CA VAL A 165 -4.49 -6.57 -12.85
C VAL A 165 -4.12 -6.48 -14.33
N LEU A 166 -4.19 -7.59 -15.06
CA LEU A 166 -3.88 -7.63 -16.50
C LEU A 166 -4.87 -6.78 -17.32
N ARG A 167 -6.18 -6.89 -17.05
CA ARG A 167 -7.22 -6.08 -17.70
C ARG A 167 -7.01 -4.58 -17.45
N ALA A 168 -6.61 -4.19 -16.24
CA ALA A 168 -6.32 -2.79 -15.93
C ALA A 168 -5.10 -2.26 -16.71
N ARG A 169 -4.11 -3.10 -17.02
CA ARG A 169 -2.92 -2.73 -17.80
C ARG A 169 -3.15 -2.76 -19.32
N ARG A 170 -4.12 -3.53 -19.80
CA ARG A 170 -4.51 -3.61 -21.22
C ARG A 170 -6.04 -3.66 -21.36
N PRO A 171 -6.73 -2.51 -21.22
CA PRO A 171 -8.19 -2.45 -21.38
C PRO A 171 -8.63 -2.96 -22.75
N GLY A 172 -9.76 -3.66 -22.80
CA GLY A 172 -10.36 -4.17 -24.04
C GLY A 172 -9.76 -5.47 -24.59
N SER A 173 -8.81 -6.09 -23.88
CA SER A 173 -8.25 -7.41 -24.24
C SER A 173 -8.46 -8.39 -23.10
N GLU A 174 -9.03 -9.55 -23.39
CA GLU A 174 -9.11 -10.62 -22.40
C GLU A 174 -7.73 -11.30 -22.24
N PRO A 175 -7.21 -11.44 -21.00
CA PRO A 175 -5.96 -12.16 -20.78
C PRO A 175 -6.11 -13.65 -21.06
N THR A 176 -5.10 -14.25 -21.71
CA THR A 176 -5.04 -15.70 -21.90
C THR A 176 -4.83 -16.42 -20.57
N ALA A 177 -5.16 -17.72 -20.52
CA ALA A 177 -4.91 -18.54 -19.34
C ALA A 177 -3.42 -18.55 -18.94
N GLU A 178 -2.51 -18.72 -19.91
CA GLU A 178 -1.05 -18.60 -19.68
C GLU A 178 -0.69 -17.25 -19.06
N ALA A 179 -1.26 -16.15 -19.55
CA ALA A 179 -0.91 -14.82 -19.07
C ALA A 179 -1.35 -14.61 -17.62
N VAL A 180 -2.51 -15.16 -17.24
CA VAL A 180 -3.00 -15.16 -15.86
C VAL A 180 -2.06 -15.96 -14.96
N GLU A 181 -1.66 -17.17 -15.36
CA GLU A 181 -0.72 -18.00 -14.58
C GLU A 181 0.63 -17.32 -14.39
N GLN A 182 1.13 -16.64 -15.42
CA GLN A 182 2.38 -15.88 -15.33
C GLN A 182 2.23 -14.67 -14.38
N ALA A 183 1.11 -13.94 -14.46
CA ALA A 183 0.85 -12.81 -13.57
C ALA A 183 0.62 -13.22 -12.12
N MET A 184 0.13 -14.44 -11.86
CA MET A 184 0.01 -14.96 -10.50
C MET A 184 1.36 -15.04 -9.77
N ARG A 185 2.49 -15.17 -10.49
CA ARG A 185 3.82 -15.18 -9.86
C ARG A 185 4.13 -13.86 -9.15
N TYR A 186 3.67 -12.74 -9.72
CA TYR A 186 3.80 -11.42 -9.10
C TYR A 186 2.98 -11.34 -7.82
N LEU A 187 1.71 -11.77 -7.86
CA LEU A 187 0.84 -11.81 -6.69
C LEU A 187 1.37 -12.75 -5.59
N LEU A 188 1.91 -13.90 -6.00
CA LEU A 188 2.56 -14.86 -5.12
C LEU A 188 3.81 -14.28 -4.44
N ALA A 189 4.55 -13.40 -5.12
CA ALA A 189 5.68 -12.71 -4.53
C ALA A 189 5.24 -11.68 -3.46
N GLU A 190 4.02 -11.15 -3.56
CA GLU A 190 3.44 -10.21 -2.59
C GLU A 190 2.80 -10.92 -1.39
N LEU A 191 2.22 -12.11 -1.57
CA LEU A 191 1.53 -12.86 -0.51
C LEU A 191 2.29 -13.04 0.82
N PRO A 192 3.62 -13.24 0.85
CA PRO A 192 4.39 -13.31 2.10
C PRO A 192 4.16 -12.11 3.03
N PHE A 193 3.99 -10.90 2.47
CA PHE A 193 3.73 -9.69 3.27
C PHE A 193 2.35 -9.69 3.91
N PHE A 194 1.39 -10.43 3.34
CA PHE A 194 0.05 -10.55 3.91
C PHE A 194 0.05 -11.43 5.16
N ILE A 195 0.95 -12.41 5.25
CA ILE A 195 0.88 -13.45 6.29
C ILE A 195 2.01 -13.40 7.31
N ALA A 196 3.15 -12.78 6.96
CA ALA A 196 4.38 -12.90 7.73
C ALA A 196 5.27 -11.64 7.65
N SER A 197 4.71 -10.44 7.46
CA SER A 197 5.50 -9.20 7.49
C SER A 197 6.23 -9.03 8.83
N ALA A 198 5.60 -9.40 9.95
CA ALA A 198 6.25 -9.34 11.27
C ALA A 198 7.59 -10.11 11.27
N ASP A 199 7.57 -11.35 10.77
CA ASP A 199 8.76 -12.19 10.65
C ASP A 199 9.76 -11.67 9.60
N ILE A 200 9.29 -11.16 8.46
CA ILE A 200 10.15 -10.68 7.35
C ILE A 200 10.97 -9.46 7.78
N PHE A 201 10.37 -8.59 8.60
CA PHE A 201 10.99 -7.35 9.07
C PHE A 201 11.61 -7.45 10.46
N ASP A 202 11.51 -8.61 11.11
CA ASP A 202 12.01 -8.90 12.46
C ASP A 202 11.43 -7.90 13.48
N VAL A 203 10.10 -7.84 13.55
CA VAL A 203 9.34 -6.93 14.43
C VAL A 203 8.26 -7.69 15.22
N PRO A 204 7.84 -7.21 16.40
CA PRO A 204 6.93 -7.97 17.27
C PRO A 204 5.51 -8.13 16.71
N SER A 205 5.02 -7.17 15.94
CA SER A 205 3.80 -7.28 15.15
C SER A 205 3.83 -6.33 13.96
N SER A 206 3.07 -6.65 12.91
CA SER A 206 3.06 -5.87 11.68
C SER A 206 1.67 -5.78 11.08
N LEU A 207 1.29 -4.56 10.68
CA LEU A 207 0.11 -4.30 9.87
C LEU A 207 0.51 -4.14 8.40
N CYS A 208 0.01 -4.98 7.50
CA CYS A 208 0.04 -4.70 6.06
C CYS A 208 -1.29 -4.03 5.68
N PHE A 209 -1.30 -3.13 4.70
CA PHE A 209 -2.57 -2.50 4.31
C PHE A 209 -2.64 -2.13 2.83
N TYR A 210 -3.86 -1.85 2.38
CA TYR A 210 -4.10 -1.25 1.07
C TYR A 210 -5.24 -0.24 1.11
N HIS A 211 -5.35 0.60 0.08
CA HIS A 211 -6.37 1.65 0.00
C HIS A 211 -7.71 1.17 -0.57
N ARG A 212 -7.75 -0.07 -1.09
CA ARG A 212 -8.96 -0.69 -1.68
C ARG A 212 -9.16 -2.11 -1.14
N PRO A 213 -10.42 -2.55 -1.03
CA PRO A 213 -10.73 -3.95 -0.76
C PRO A 213 -10.02 -4.85 -1.77
N LEU A 214 -9.48 -5.96 -1.29
CA LEU A 214 -8.84 -6.97 -2.10
C LEU A 214 -9.47 -8.32 -1.74
N PRO A 215 -10.19 -8.99 -2.67
CA PRO A 215 -10.82 -10.28 -2.40
C PRO A 215 -9.85 -11.34 -1.85
N LEU A 216 -8.58 -11.28 -2.26
CA LEU A 216 -7.54 -12.15 -1.74
C LEU A 216 -7.25 -11.89 -0.25
N ALA A 217 -7.18 -10.62 0.18
CA ALA A 217 -7.01 -10.28 1.59
C ALA A 217 -8.23 -10.77 2.40
N GLU A 218 -9.43 -10.51 1.89
CA GLU A 218 -10.69 -10.98 2.50
C GLU A 218 -10.68 -12.49 2.69
N LEU A 219 -10.24 -13.23 1.68
CA LEU A 219 -10.16 -14.67 1.74
C LEU A 219 -9.13 -15.15 2.77
N VAL A 220 -7.89 -14.66 2.71
CA VAL A 220 -6.78 -15.06 3.61
C VAL A 220 -7.12 -14.79 5.07
N PHE A 221 -7.67 -13.62 5.39
CA PHE A 221 -7.94 -13.23 6.76
C PHE A 221 -9.33 -13.69 7.27
N SER A 222 -10.20 -14.22 6.41
CA SER A 222 -11.49 -14.83 6.83
C SER A 222 -11.35 -16.23 7.46
N GLY A 223 -10.16 -16.83 7.42
CA GLY A 223 -9.96 -18.20 7.90
C GLY A 223 -10.52 -19.29 6.97
N ARG A 224 -11.00 -18.92 5.78
CA ARG A 224 -11.58 -19.84 4.78
C ARG A 224 -10.53 -20.48 3.85
N THR A 225 -9.24 -20.31 4.15
CA THR A 225 -8.16 -20.95 3.38
C THR A 225 -7.18 -21.67 4.29
N VAL A 226 -6.40 -22.56 3.69
CA VAL A 226 -5.28 -23.21 4.39
C VAL A 226 -4.17 -22.23 4.75
N LEU A 227 -4.09 -21.09 4.07
CA LEU A 227 -3.12 -20.03 4.34
C LEU A 227 -3.60 -19.19 5.53
N LYS A 228 -2.83 -19.20 6.62
CA LYS A 228 -3.19 -18.49 7.86
C LYS A 228 -2.12 -17.46 8.22
N PRO A 229 -2.48 -16.18 8.39
CA PRO A 229 -1.56 -15.19 8.94
C PRO A 229 -1.24 -15.54 10.40
N GLY A 230 -0.01 -15.26 10.84
CA GLY A 230 0.37 -15.42 12.24
C GLY A 230 -0.39 -14.44 13.17
N PRO A 231 -0.44 -14.67 14.49
CA PRO A 231 -1.14 -13.79 15.44
C PRO A 231 -0.51 -12.39 15.58
N GLN A 232 0.71 -12.23 15.06
CA GLN A 232 1.45 -10.97 15.02
C GLN A 232 1.22 -10.20 13.70
N GLN A 233 0.50 -10.80 12.74
CA GLN A 233 0.22 -10.21 11.45
C GLN A 233 -1.22 -9.70 11.38
N GLY A 234 -1.37 -8.45 10.93
CA GLY A 234 -2.67 -7.84 10.66
C GLY A 234 -2.79 -7.38 9.20
N TYR A 235 -4.04 -7.18 8.77
CA TYR A 235 -4.36 -6.46 7.54
C TYR A 235 -5.44 -5.41 7.78
N ALA A 236 -5.32 -4.27 7.12
CA ALA A 236 -6.31 -3.21 7.18
C ALA A 236 -6.53 -2.54 5.84
N LEU A 237 -7.64 -1.83 5.76
CA LEU A 237 -7.87 -0.82 4.74
C LEU A 237 -7.51 0.54 5.30
N VAL A 238 -6.70 1.31 4.55
CA VAL A 238 -6.31 2.68 4.94
C VAL A 238 -6.73 3.65 3.87
N ARG A 239 -7.51 4.66 4.23
CA ARG A 239 -8.10 5.62 3.28
C ARG A 239 -8.00 7.04 3.78
N PRO A 240 -7.86 8.04 2.88
CA PRO A 240 -8.07 9.43 3.24
C PRO A 240 -9.40 9.66 3.95
N VAL A 241 -9.39 10.40 5.05
CA VAL A 241 -10.59 10.94 5.67
C VAL A 241 -10.92 12.22 4.90
N ALA A 242 -12.13 12.30 4.34
CA ALA A 242 -12.60 13.55 3.77
C ALA A 242 -12.59 14.63 4.87
N PRO A 243 -12.15 15.87 4.58
CA PRO A 243 -12.25 16.94 5.57
C PRO A 243 -13.70 17.03 6.06
N PRO A 244 -13.94 17.29 7.35
CA PRO A 244 -15.29 17.51 7.84
C PRO A 244 -15.95 18.58 6.96
N ALA A 245 -17.14 18.27 6.45
CA ALA A 245 -17.92 19.25 5.69
C ALA A 245 -18.05 20.50 6.58
N GLY A 246 -17.49 21.63 6.13
CA GLY A 246 -17.65 22.90 6.83
C GLY A 246 -19.13 23.18 7.04
N PRO A 247 -19.51 23.96 8.07
CA PRO A 247 -20.91 24.24 8.35
C PRO A 247 -21.58 24.73 7.07
N ALA A 248 -22.62 24.01 6.63
CA ALA A 248 -23.41 24.40 5.49
C ALA A 248 -23.86 25.84 5.72
N ALA A 249 -23.45 26.75 4.84
CA ALA A 249 -23.95 28.11 4.86
C ALA A 249 -25.47 28.02 4.80
N GLN A 250 -26.13 28.36 5.91
CA GLN A 250 -27.57 28.48 5.97
C GLN A 250 -27.93 29.49 4.88
N ARG A 251 -28.56 29.00 3.81
CA ARG A 251 -29.18 29.88 2.82
C ARG A 251 -30.25 30.65 3.57
N ALA A 252 -30.03 31.95 3.73
CA ALA A 252 -31.08 32.87 4.13
C ALA A 252 -32.25 32.67 3.17
N VAL A 253 -33.39 32.26 3.74
CA VAL A 253 -34.67 32.30 3.06
C VAL A 253 -34.99 33.78 2.85
N PRO A 254 -35.20 34.26 1.62
CA PRO A 254 -35.69 35.62 1.43
C PRO A 254 -37.16 35.65 1.86
N ASP A 255 -37.48 36.54 2.79
CA ASP A 255 -38.85 36.89 3.14
C ASP A 255 -39.59 37.38 1.87
N THR A 256 -40.72 36.75 1.59
CA THR A 256 -41.78 37.26 0.70
C THR A 256 -43.11 37.08 1.40
#